data_AF-A0A6A4FT35-F1
#
_entry.id   AF-A0A6A4FT35-F1
#
_cell.length_a   1.000
_cell.length_b   1.000
_cell.length_c   1.000
_cell.angle_alpha   90.00
_cell.angle_beta   90.00
_cell.angle_gamma   90.00
#
_symmetry.space_group_name_H-M   'P 1'
#
loop_
_entity.id
_entity.type
_entity.pdbx_description
1 polymer ?
#
loop_
_entity_poly.entity_id
_entity_poly.type
_entity_poly.pdbx_seq_one_letter_code
_entity_poly.pdbx_strand_id
1 'polypeptide(L)'
;MAEDIDDKCVVVAAALAAAVAATHDVRRDRGPSTAVWSTRTCPWDSTIVGRSEAKWTDINSPLGSNAVFDIETRVGVTLFYLTHEGSYQVAGSFFGASKAQAIAHMDQVVEVLNSCYLESTVRLPQTLHEWHVVSIFERVCGVPNVVGAIDGSLFPVRRFADYEGWHCRKGFPAFNMQVVVDSNKRIMSFSIRSGSQNV
;
A
#
# COMPACT_ATOMS: atom_id res chain seq x y z
N MET A 1 11.06 -9.49 -22.88
CA MET A 1 9.85 -8.69 -22.67
C MET A 1 10.02 -8.05 -21.31
N ALA A 2 10.26 -6.74 -21.32
CA ALA A 2 10.63 -5.96 -20.16
C ALA A 2 9.50 -6.00 -19.12
N GLU A 3 9.88 -6.18 -17.85
CA GLU A 3 8.98 -6.10 -16.70
C GLU A 3 8.56 -4.63 -16.53
N ASP A 4 7.63 -4.14 -17.36
CA ASP A 4 6.88 -2.89 -17.14
C ASP A 4 5.82 -3.13 -16.07
N ILE A 5 6.28 -3.37 -14.84
CA ILE A 5 5.44 -3.21 -13.67
C ILE A 5 5.36 -1.70 -13.45
N ASP A 6 4.16 -1.13 -13.44
CA ASP A 6 3.97 0.24 -12.98
C ASP A 6 4.28 0.28 -11.46
N ASP A 7 5.56 0.35 -11.14
CA ASP A 7 6.09 0.31 -9.78
C ASP A 7 5.56 1.49 -8.94
N LYS A 8 5.01 2.55 -9.58
CA LYS A 8 4.30 3.62 -8.86
C LYS A 8 2.99 3.11 -8.30
N CYS A 9 2.23 2.31 -9.05
CA CYS A 9 1.00 1.67 -8.58
C CYS A 9 1.28 0.72 -7.40
N VAL A 10 2.43 0.02 -7.40
CA VAL A 10 2.85 -0.88 -6.30
C VAL A 10 3.06 -0.10 -5.00
N VAL A 11 3.84 0.99 -5.05
CA VAL A 11 4.15 1.79 -3.84
C VAL A 11 2.90 2.50 -3.32
N VAL A 12 2.07 3.03 -4.22
CA VAL A 12 0.78 3.65 -3.85
C VAL A 12 -0.17 2.62 -3.26
N ALA A 13 -0.27 1.43 -3.84
CA ALA A 13 -1.10 0.35 -3.31
C ALA A 13 -0.59 -0.17 -1.97
N ALA A 14 0.71 -0.27 -1.75
CA ALA A 14 1.30 -0.64 -0.46
C ALA A 14 1.01 0.42 0.61
N ALA A 15 1.20 1.70 0.29
CA ALA A 15 0.88 2.81 1.18
C ALA A 15 -0.63 2.87 1.47
N LEU A 16 -1.46 2.61 0.47
CA LEU A 16 -2.91 2.57 0.59
C LEU A 16 -3.37 1.36 1.41
N ALA A 17 -2.81 0.17 1.21
CA ALA A 17 -3.08 -1.00 2.02
C ALA A 17 -2.68 -0.77 3.49
N ALA A 18 -1.53 -0.14 3.72
CA ALA A 18 -1.09 0.25 5.07
C ALA A 18 -2.03 1.31 5.67
N ALA A 19 -2.48 2.30 4.90
CA ALA A 19 -3.41 3.32 5.36
C ALA A 19 -4.81 2.76 5.64
N VAL A 20 -5.33 1.88 4.77
CA VAL A 20 -6.60 1.18 4.97
C VAL A 20 -6.54 0.32 6.24
N ALA A 21 -5.45 -0.42 6.47
CA ALA A 21 -5.23 -1.15 7.71
C ALA A 21 -5.12 -0.22 8.93
N ALA A 22 -4.43 0.92 8.80
CA ALA A 22 -4.26 1.90 9.88
C ALA A 22 -5.55 2.65 10.25
N THR A 23 -6.54 2.76 9.34
CA THR A 23 -7.87 3.31 9.70
C THR A 23 -8.63 2.46 10.71
N HIS A 24 -8.16 1.25 11.02
CA HIS A 24 -8.68 0.37 12.07
C HIS A 24 -7.69 0.20 13.24
N ASP A 25 -6.82 1.20 13.53
CA ASP A 25 -5.94 1.15 14.71
C ASP A 25 -6.74 1.29 16.03
N VAL A 26 -7.48 0.23 16.37
CA VAL A 26 -7.79 -0.19 17.72
C VAL A 26 -6.62 -1.05 18.22
N ARG A 27 -5.37 -0.56 18.18
CA ARG A 27 -4.28 -1.12 19.01
C ARG A 27 -4.26 -0.37 20.34
N ARG A 28 -5.28 -0.62 21.15
CA ARG A 28 -5.07 -0.76 22.59
C ARG A 28 -4.79 -2.23 22.84
N ASP A 29 -3.58 -2.51 23.32
CA ASP A 29 -3.14 -3.79 23.91
C ASP A 29 -3.14 -5.04 23.02
N ARG A 30 -2.04 -5.29 22.32
CA ARG A 30 -1.49 -6.66 22.27
C ARG A 30 0.03 -6.62 22.43
N GLY A 31 0.50 -7.28 23.49
CA GLY A 31 1.92 -7.50 23.76
C GLY A 31 2.59 -8.37 22.69
N PRO A 32 3.92 -8.57 22.79
CA PRO A 32 4.72 -9.17 21.74
C PRO A 32 4.40 -10.67 21.62
N SER A 33 3.61 -11.05 20.61
CA SER A 33 3.42 -12.45 20.27
C SER A 33 4.38 -12.83 19.14
N THR A 34 5.34 -13.69 19.49
CA THR A 34 6.12 -14.49 18.56
C THR A 34 5.19 -15.47 17.83
N ALA A 35 4.64 -15.07 16.68
CA ALA A 35 3.85 -15.96 15.84
C ALA A 35 4.77 -16.70 14.84
N VAL A 36 4.79 -18.03 14.96
CA VAL A 36 5.38 -18.96 13.99
C VAL A 36 4.47 -19.00 12.75
N TRP A 37 5.06 -18.71 11.59
CA TRP A 37 4.37 -18.64 10.30
C TRP A 37 3.96 -20.04 9.82
N SER A 38 2.65 -20.33 9.83
CA SER A 38 2.06 -21.57 9.32
C SER A 38 1.29 -21.29 8.02
N THR A 39 1.49 -22.15 7.01
CA THR A 39 1.02 -22.01 5.62
C THR A 39 -0.50 -22.17 5.41
N ARG A 40 -1.34 -22.12 6.47
CA ARG A 40 -2.80 -22.30 6.33
C ARG A 40 -3.67 -21.21 6.96
N THR A 41 -3.10 -20.28 7.71
CA THR A 41 -3.85 -19.17 8.29
C THR A 41 -2.91 -17.98 8.46
N CYS A 42 -2.66 -17.26 7.37
CA CYS A 42 -2.08 -15.93 7.48
C CYS A 42 -3.23 -15.00 7.90
N PRO A 43 -3.18 -14.36 9.08
CA PRO A 43 -4.20 -13.43 9.49
C PRO A 43 -3.99 -12.11 8.72
N TRP A 44 -4.42 -12.07 7.46
CA TRP A 44 -4.58 -10.81 6.75
C TRP A 44 -5.62 -9.97 7.50
N ASP A 45 -5.51 -8.66 7.39
CA ASP A 45 -6.51 -7.78 7.95
C ASP A 45 -7.85 -8.08 7.25
N SER A 46 -8.80 -8.68 7.98
CA SER A 46 -10.16 -8.98 7.50
C SER A 46 -10.85 -7.74 6.93
N THR A 47 -10.38 -6.56 7.33
CA THR A 47 -10.82 -5.27 6.81
C THR A 47 -10.45 -5.06 5.34
N ILE A 48 -9.24 -5.41 4.91
CA ILE A 48 -8.81 -5.23 3.51
C ILE A 48 -9.58 -6.21 2.63
N VAL A 49 -9.68 -7.48 3.03
CA VAL A 49 -10.45 -8.49 2.32
C VAL A 49 -11.90 -8.07 2.19
N GLY A 50 -12.58 -7.71 3.29
CA GLY A 50 -13.98 -7.30 3.26
C GLY A 50 -14.23 -6.03 2.43
N ARG A 51 -13.29 -5.08 2.42
CA ARG A 51 -13.34 -3.89 1.55
C ARG A 51 -13.19 -4.27 0.08
N SER A 52 -12.22 -5.11 -0.25
CA SER A 52 -12.02 -5.61 -1.61
C SER A 52 -13.22 -6.40 -2.10
N GLU A 53 -13.84 -7.23 -1.26
CA GLU A 53 -15.07 -7.97 -1.59
C GLU A 53 -16.24 -7.02 -1.84
N ALA A 54 -16.46 -6.04 -0.97
CA ALA A 54 -17.55 -5.08 -1.09
C ALA A 54 -17.49 -4.23 -2.36
N LYS A 55 -16.29 -4.04 -2.91
CA LYS A 55 -16.03 -3.23 -4.11
C LYS A 55 -15.58 -4.04 -5.32
N TRP A 56 -15.56 -5.36 -5.22
CA TRP A 56 -15.03 -6.22 -6.27
C TRP A 56 -15.77 -6.02 -7.59
N THR A 57 -17.10 -6.08 -7.57
CA THR A 57 -17.94 -5.99 -8.78
C THR A 57 -18.05 -4.59 -9.37
N ASP A 58 -17.60 -3.56 -8.65
CA ASP A 58 -17.54 -2.18 -9.18
C ASP A 58 -16.43 -2.07 -10.23
N ILE A 59 -15.42 -2.93 -10.17
CA ILE A 59 -14.20 -2.89 -10.98
C ILE A 59 -14.01 -4.16 -11.81
N ASN A 60 -14.14 -5.32 -11.17
CA ASN A 60 -13.86 -6.63 -11.75
C ASN A 60 -15.16 -7.39 -12.05
N SER A 61 -15.11 -8.30 -13.03
CA SER A 61 -16.19 -9.25 -13.21
C SER A 61 -16.36 -10.15 -11.97
N PRO A 62 -17.59 -10.57 -11.63
CA PRO A 62 -17.82 -11.50 -10.53
C PRO A 62 -17.06 -12.81 -10.79
N LEU A 63 -16.52 -13.38 -9.72
CA LEU A 63 -15.85 -14.67 -9.81
C LEU A 63 -16.87 -15.75 -10.20
N GLY A 64 -16.51 -16.61 -11.15
CA GLY A 64 -17.33 -17.75 -11.52
C GLY A 64 -17.45 -18.75 -10.36
N SER A 65 -18.53 -19.53 -10.33
CA SER A 65 -18.76 -20.56 -9.30
C SER A 65 -17.65 -21.60 -9.19
N ASN A 66 -16.88 -21.80 -10.26
CA ASN A 66 -15.74 -22.72 -10.33
C ASN A 66 -14.39 -22.02 -10.22
N ALA A 67 -14.36 -20.76 -9.74
CA ALA A 67 -13.10 -20.04 -9.55
C ALA A 67 -12.24 -20.76 -8.51
N VAL A 68 -11.01 -21.12 -8.90
CA VAL A 68 -10.04 -21.79 -8.02
C VAL A 68 -9.56 -20.87 -6.89
N PHE A 69 -9.50 -19.56 -7.16
CA PHE A 69 -9.03 -18.54 -6.23
C PHE A 69 -10.12 -17.52 -5.94
N ASP A 70 -10.55 -17.48 -4.68
CA ASP A 70 -11.46 -16.51 -4.11
C ASP A 70 -10.81 -15.12 -3.93
N ILE A 71 -11.59 -14.14 -3.50
CA ILE A 71 -11.11 -12.76 -3.33
C ILE A 71 -10.07 -12.69 -2.21
N GLU A 72 -10.26 -13.43 -1.11
CA GLU A 72 -9.31 -13.51 0.00
C GLU A 72 -7.93 -13.97 -0.47
N THR A 73 -7.86 -15.05 -1.27
CA THR A 73 -6.58 -15.55 -1.77
C THR A 73 -5.92 -14.55 -2.72
N ARG A 74 -6.69 -13.86 -3.56
CA ARG A 74 -6.16 -12.81 -4.44
C ARG A 74 -5.57 -11.66 -3.63
N VAL A 75 -6.27 -11.19 -2.61
CA VAL A 75 -5.79 -10.16 -1.68
C VAL A 75 -4.53 -10.64 -0.95
N GLY A 76 -4.51 -11.90 -0.50
CA GLY A 76 -3.34 -12.50 0.14
C GLY A 76 -2.10 -12.50 -0.76
N VAL A 77 -2.23 -12.93 -2.01
CA VAL A 77 -1.14 -12.90 -3.01
C VAL A 77 -0.60 -11.48 -3.19
N THR A 78 -1.51 -10.51 -3.33
CA THR A 78 -1.18 -9.10 -3.51
C THR A 78 -0.45 -8.53 -2.30
N LEU A 79 -0.99 -8.73 -1.09
CA LEU A 79 -0.37 -8.25 0.14
C LEU A 79 0.99 -8.91 0.39
N PHE A 80 1.12 -10.21 0.11
CA PHE A 80 2.40 -10.90 0.22
C PHE A 80 3.43 -10.25 -0.70
N TYR A 81 3.09 -10.02 -1.96
CA TYR A 81 3.97 -9.35 -2.91
C TYR A 81 4.34 -7.93 -2.48
N LEU A 82 3.39 -7.15 -1.94
CA LEU A 82 3.62 -5.76 -1.52
C LEU A 82 4.47 -5.64 -0.24
N THR A 83 4.43 -6.65 0.63
CA THR A 83 5.08 -6.61 1.95
C THR A 83 6.40 -7.37 2.01
N HIS A 84 6.68 -8.24 1.04
CA HIS A 84 7.89 -9.05 0.99
C HIS A 84 8.70 -8.72 -0.25
N GLU A 85 10.02 -8.65 -0.09
CA GLU A 85 10.93 -8.60 -1.24
C GLU A 85 10.88 -9.94 -1.98
N GLY A 86 10.46 -9.93 -3.24
CA GLY A 86 10.30 -11.15 -4.02
C GLY A 86 9.73 -10.91 -5.42
N SER A 87 9.66 -11.96 -6.21
CA SER A 87 9.00 -11.92 -7.51
C SER A 87 7.55 -12.40 -7.39
N TYR A 88 6.71 -12.06 -8.37
CA TYR A 88 5.36 -12.63 -8.50
C TYR A 88 5.32 -14.15 -8.47
N GLN A 89 6.39 -14.83 -8.92
CA GLN A 89 6.48 -16.28 -8.85
C GLN A 89 6.54 -16.76 -7.40
N VAL A 90 7.27 -16.06 -6.53
CA VAL A 90 7.37 -16.39 -5.09
C VAL A 90 6.02 -16.17 -4.43
N ALA A 91 5.40 -15.00 -4.66
CA ALA A 91 4.08 -14.69 -4.13
C ALA A 91 3.04 -15.72 -4.60
N GLY A 92 2.95 -15.98 -5.90
CA GLY A 92 2.02 -16.98 -6.45
C GLY A 92 2.25 -18.37 -5.86
N SER A 93 3.49 -18.85 -5.84
CA SER A 93 3.82 -20.20 -5.34
C SER A 93 3.44 -20.38 -3.87
N PHE A 94 3.52 -19.32 -3.05
CA PHE A 94 3.08 -19.37 -1.65
C PHE A 94 1.59 -19.70 -1.49
N PHE A 95 0.75 -19.26 -2.45
CA PHE A 95 -0.70 -19.51 -2.46
C PHE A 95 -1.13 -20.56 -3.50
N GLY A 96 -0.18 -21.28 -4.12
CA GLY A 96 -0.49 -22.27 -5.16
C GLY A 96 -0.93 -21.68 -6.50
N ALA A 97 -0.69 -20.39 -6.74
CA ALA A 97 -0.95 -19.70 -8.00
C ALA A 97 0.31 -19.67 -8.89
N SER A 98 0.13 -19.70 -10.22
CA SER A 98 1.21 -19.46 -11.18
C SER A 98 1.64 -17.98 -11.20
N LYS A 99 2.83 -17.65 -11.75
CA LYS A 99 3.27 -16.25 -11.97
C LYS A 99 2.20 -15.41 -12.65
N ALA A 100 1.58 -15.94 -13.71
CA ALA A 100 0.57 -15.22 -14.49
C ALA A 100 -0.68 -14.93 -13.66
N GLN A 101 -1.10 -15.88 -12.82
CA GLN A 101 -2.22 -15.67 -11.89
C GLN A 101 -1.85 -14.66 -10.81
N ALA A 102 -0.64 -14.70 -10.26
CA ALA A 102 -0.20 -13.74 -9.25
C ALA A 102 -0.18 -12.31 -9.78
N ILE A 103 0.29 -12.09 -11.01
CA ILE A 103 0.22 -10.79 -11.69
C ILE A 103 -1.25 -10.35 -11.83
N ALA A 104 -2.11 -11.22 -12.38
CA ALA A 104 -3.52 -10.88 -12.55
C ALA A 104 -4.24 -10.59 -11.21
N HIS A 105 -3.93 -11.31 -10.15
CA HIS A 105 -4.50 -11.06 -8.81
C HIS A 105 -4.05 -9.72 -8.24
N MET A 106 -2.77 -9.39 -8.44
CA MET A 106 -2.22 -8.10 -8.07
C MET A 106 -2.92 -6.96 -8.81
N ASP A 107 -3.00 -7.03 -10.14
CA ASP A 107 -3.65 -6.01 -10.96
C ASP A 107 -5.11 -5.78 -10.52
N GLN A 108 -5.88 -6.86 -10.32
CA GLN A 108 -7.28 -6.78 -9.92
C GLN A 108 -7.48 -6.15 -8.54
N VAL A 109 -6.65 -6.52 -7.56
CA VAL A 109 -6.76 -6.00 -6.18
C VAL A 109 -6.26 -4.57 -6.11
N VAL A 110 -5.14 -4.25 -6.77
CA VAL A 110 -4.58 -2.90 -6.83
C VAL A 110 -5.56 -1.94 -7.50
N GLU A 111 -6.21 -2.36 -8.58
CA GLU A 111 -7.24 -1.55 -9.24
C GLU A 111 -8.43 -1.27 -8.31
N VAL A 112 -8.92 -2.27 -7.57
CA VAL A 112 -9.99 -2.05 -6.57
C VAL A 112 -9.55 -1.07 -5.50
N LEU A 113 -8.32 -1.21 -4.99
CA LEU A 113 -7.79 -0.29 -3.98
C LEU A 113 -7.69 1.13 -4.53
N ASN A 114 -7.04 1.31 -5.68
CA ASN A 114 -6.83 2.63 -6.27
C ASN A 114 -8.14 3.30 -6.67
N SER A 115 -9.00 2.59 -7.39
CA SER A 115 -10.22 3.17 -7.98
C SER A 115 -11.35 3.37 -6.95
N CYS A 116 -11.36 2.63 -5.85
CA CYS A 116 -12.42 2.77 -4.83
C CYS A 116 -11.99 3.48 -3.55
N TYR A 117 -10.70 3.48 -3.20
CA TYR A 117 -10.24 3.92 -1.88
C TYR A 117 -9.16 4.99 -1.89
N LEU A 118 -8.44 5.22 -2.99
CA LEU A 118 -7.33 6.18 -2.99
C LEU A 118 -7.79 7.60 -2.63
N GLU A 119 -8.84 8.10 -3.29
CA GLU A 119 -9.34 9.47 -3.08
C GLU A 119 -9.92 9.68 -1.67
N SER A 120 -10.53 8.66 -1.09
CA SER A 120 -11.09 8.75 0.27
C SER A 120 -10.04 8.54 1.36
N THR A 121 -8.92 7.89 1.05
CA THR A 121 -7.86 7.58 2.01
C THR A 121 -6.74 8.63 2.01
N VAL A 122 -6.38 9.15 0.83
CA VAL A 122 -5.34 10.18 0.66
C VAL A 122 -6.01 11.47 0.23
N ARG A 123 -6.26 12.37 1.18
CA ARG A 123 -6.96 13.62 0.90
C ARG A 123 -6.48 14.76 1.80
N LEU A 124 -6.17 15.90 1.18
CA LEU A 124 -5.95 17.15 1.90
C LEU A 124 -7.27 17.70 2.45
N PRO A 125 -7.26 18.36 3.62
CA PRO A 125 -8.38 19.16 4.08
C PRO A 125 -8.80 20.18 3.02
N GLN A 126 -10.09 20.19 2.69
CA GLN A 126 -10.65 21.10 1.68
C GLN A 126 -11.49 22.21 2.33
N THR A 127 -12.02 21.96 3.54
CA THR A 127 -12.85 22.94 4.24
C THR A 127 -12.13 23.54 5.46
N LEU A 128 -12.50 24.75 5.86
CA LEU A 128 -11.98 25.38 7.08
C LEU A 128 -12.20 24.51 8.33
N HIS A 129 -13.32 23.78 8.38
CA HIS A 129 -13.60 22.85 9.46
C HIS A 129 -12.58 21.70 9.49
N GLU A 130 -12.28 21.09 8.34
CA GLU A 130 -11.27 20.03 8.25
C GLU A 130 -9.87 20.55 8.60
N TRP A 131 -9.52 21.77 8.18
CA TRP A 131 -8.27 22.43 8.57
C TRP A 131 -8.17 22.65 10.09
N HIS A 132 -9.27 22.98 10.74
CA HIS A 132 -9.34 23.08 12.20
C HIS A 132 -9.26 21.70 12.89
N VAL A 133 -9.68 20.62 12.25
CA VAL A 133 -9.50 19.26 12.80
C VAL A 133 -8.02 18.87 12.76
N VAL A 134 -7.33 19.11 11.65
CA VAL A 134 -5.90 18.75 11.53
C VAL A 134 -4.98 19.65 12.34
N SER A 135 -5.40 20.88 12.68
CA SER A 135 -4.62 21.77 13.57
C SER A 135 -4.48 21.24 15.00
N ILE A 136 -5.21 20.19 15.38
CA ILE A 136 -4.96 19.43 16.62
C ILE A 136 -3.51 18.93 16.68
N PHE A 137 -2.84 18.77 15.53
CA PHE A 137 -1.42 18.41 15.48
C PHE A 137 -0.54 19.35 16.32
N GLU A 138 -0.82 20.65 16.34
CA GLU A 138 -0.13 21.63 17.21
C GLU A 138 -0.15 21.19 18.68
N ARG A 139 -1.28 20.69 19.17
CA ARG A 139 -1.41 20.21 20.55
C ARG A 139 -0.61 18.94 20.80
N VAL A 140 -0.45 18.09 19.78
CA VAL A 140 0.28 16.83 19.86
C VAL A 140 1.79 17.06 19.83
N CYS A 141 2.29 17.97 18.98
CA CYS A 141 3.72 18.22 18.80
C CYS A 141 4.26 19.41 19.60
N GLY A 142 3.40 20.29 20.12
CA GLY A 142 3.79 21.50 20.85
C GLY A 142 4.28 22.65 19.96
N VAL A 143 4.06 22.58 18.65
CA VAL A 143 4.54 23.58 17.67
C VAL A 143 3.35 24.38 17.11
N PRO A 144 3.31 25.71 17.27
CA PRO A 144 2.20 26.53 16.82
C PRO A 144 1.92 26.45 15.32
N ASN A 145 0.64 26.41 14.93
CA ASN A 145 0.16 26.39 13.55
C ASN A 145 0.64 25.19 12.70
N VAL A 146 1.01 24.08 13.34
CA VAL A 146 1.34 22.83 12.64
C VAL A 146 0.09 22.01 12.41
N VAL A 147 -0.07 21.51 11.19
CA VAL A 147 -1.24 20.74 10.72
C VAL A 147 -0.89 19.33 10.23
N GLY A 148 0.40 18.99 10.22
CA GLY A 148 0.88 17.68 9.79
C GLY A 148 2.39 17.55 9.87
N ALA A 149 2.87 16.33 9.67
CA ALA A 149 4.29 16.02 9.52
C ALA A 149 4.59 15.62 8.07
N ILE A 150 5.78 16.00 7.61
CA ILE A 150 6.29 15.63 6.28
C ILE A 150 7.56 14.83 6.50
N ASP A 151 7.64 13.65 5.88
CA ASP A 151 8.87 12.86 5.86
C ASP A 151 9.10 12.25 4.47
N GLY A 152 10.37 12.03 4.14
CA GLY A 152 10.84 11.49 2.88
C GLY A 152 11.67 10.23 3.07
N SER A 153 11.36 9.17 2.34
CA SER A 153 12.06 7.89 2.40
C SER A 153 12.49 7.41 1.02
N LEU A 154 13.68 6.81 0.96
CA LEU A 154 14.20 6.13 -0.21
C LEU A 154 13.86 4.64 -0.12
N PHE A 155 13.01 4.16 -1.01
CA PHE A 155 12.62 2.76 -1.11
C PHE A 155 13.49 2.07 -2.17
N PRO A 156 14.38 1.14 -1.78
CA PRO A 156 15.25 0.44 -2.72
C PRO A 156 14.41 -0.34 -3.74
N VAL A 157 14.85 -0.33 -5.00
CA VAL A 157 14.24 -1.12 -6.06
C VAL A 157 15.25 -2.02 -6.72
N ARG A 158 14.78 -3.15 -7.23
CA ARG A 158 15.61 -4.03 -8.04
C ARG A 158 15.97 -3.28 -9.33
N ARG A 159 17.22 -3.43 -9.78
CA ARG A 159 17.69 -2.82 -11.02
C ARG A 159 16.92 -3.41 -12.22
N PHE A 160 16.15 -2.58 -12.90
CA PHE A 160 15.50 -2.89 -14.17
C PHE A 160 16.30 -2.33 -15.35
N ALA A 161 15.91 -2.66 -16.59
CA ALA A 161 16.67 -2.34 -17.80
C ALA A 161 16.98 -0.83 -17.92
N ASP A 162 15.98 0.01 -17.63
CA ASP A 162 16.05 1.48 -17.76
C ASP A 162 16.18 2.19 -16.41
N TYR A 163 16.98 1.64 -15.49
CA TYR A 163 17.20 2.20 -14.15
C TYR A 163 18.01 3.52 -14.13
N GLU A 164 18.47 4.03 -15.29
CA GLU A 164 19.19 5.29 -15.36
C GLU A 164 18.31 6.44 -14.85
N GLY A 165 18.83 7.22 -13.91
CA GLY A 165 18.07 8.24 -13.19
C GLY A 165 17.37 7.74 -11.92
N TRP A 166 17.31 6.44 -11.64
CA TRP A 166 16.75 5.89 -10.39
C TRP A 166 17.77 5.78 -9.26
N HIS A 167 19.06 5.95 -9.56
CA HIS A 167 20.10 5.97 -8.55
C HIS A 167 19.96 7.15 -7.60
N CYS A 168 19.82 6.84 -6.32
CA CYS A 168 19.86 7.83 -5.26
C CYS A 168 21.30 8.17 -4.84
N ARG A 169 21.44 9.24 -4.05
CA ARG A 169 22.72 9.65 -3.43
C ARG A 169 23.41 8.54 -2.63
N LYS A 170 22.65 7.55 -2.15
CA LYS A 170 23.17 6.40 -1.39
C LYS A 170 23.73 5.27 -2.25
N GLY A 171 23.74 5.41 -3.58
CA GLY A 171 24.42 4.49 -4.48
C GLY A 171 23.60 3.26 -4.90
N PHE A 172 22.28 3.27 -4.70
CA PHE A 172 21.37 2.21 -5.18
C PHE A 172 20.15 2.79 -5.92
N PRO A 173 19.53 2.04 -6.86
CA PRO A 173 18.26 2.42 -7.46
C PRO A 173 17.15 2.47 -6.40
N ALA A 174 16.36 3.56 -6.37
CA ALA A 174 15.29 3.72 -5.39
C ALA A 174 14.15 4.60 -5.90
N PHE A 175 12.96 4.43 -5.34
CA PHE A 175 11.93 5.46 -5.31
C PHE A 175 12.25 6.46 -4.21
N ASN A 176 12.17 7.75 -4.51
CA ASN A 176 12.14 8.79 -3.49
C ASN A 176 10.69 9.17 -3.24
N MET A 177 10.17 8.89 -2.05
CA MET A 177 8.78 9.14 -1.70
C MET A 177 8.70 10.07 -0.50
N GLN A 178 7.90 11.13 -0.62
CA GLN A 178 7.53 12.02 0.46
C GLN A 178 6.06 11.82 0.80
N VAL A 179 5.74 11.85 2.08
CA VAL A 179 4.37 11.73 2.58
C VAL A 179 4.09 12.83 3.59
N VAL A 180 2.91 13.42 3.49
CA VAL A 180 2.34 14.33 4.49
C VAL A 180 1.30 13.56 5.29
N VAL A 181 1.40 13.58 6.62
CA VAL A 181 0.46 12.90 7.52
C VAL A 181 -0.15 13.83 8.56
N ASP A 182 -1.39 13.56 8.94
CA ASP A 182 -2.07 14.25 10.04
C ASP A 182 -1.71 13.67 11.42
N SER A 183 -2.33 14.20 12.48
CA SER A 183 -2.09 13.78 13.87
C SER A 183 -2.63 12.39 14.18
N ASN A 184 -3.52 11.86 13.34
CA ASN A 184 -4.06 10.51 13.40
C ASN A 184 -3.31 9.55 12.46
N LYS A 185 -2.14 9.95 11.94
CA LYS A 185 -1.31 9.19 11.00
C LYS A 185 -2.00 8.90 9.67
N ARG A 186 -3.02 9.67 9.30
CA ARG A 186 -3.67 9.56 7.98
C ARG A 186 -2.83 10.29 6.96
N ILE A 187 -2.66 9.66 5.80
CA ILE A 187 -1.94 10.26 4.68
C ILE A 187 -2.80 11.37 4.08
N MET A 188 -2.29 12.59 4.07
CA MET A 188 -2.95 13.75 3.47
C MET A 188 -2.53 13.95 2.01
N SER A 189 -1.27 13.65 1.71
CA SER A 189 -0.64 13.86 0.41
C SER A 189 0.61 12.98 0.31
N PHE A 190 0.96 12.56 -0.90
CA PHE A 190 2.25 11.93 -1.17
C PHE A 190 2.81 12.38 -2.52
N SER A 191 4.13 12.27 -2.68
CA SER A 191 4.86 12.52 -3.91
C SER A 191 5.88 11.42 -4.12
N ILE A 192 5.88 10.78 -5.29
CA ILE A 192 6.85 9.75 -5.65
C ILE A 192 7.65 10.27 -6.85
N ARG A 193 8.98 10.23 -6.70
CA ARG A 193 9.94 10.61 -7.74
C ARG A 193 11.00 9.54 -7.89
N SER A 194 11.76 9.68 -8.96
CA SER A 194 12.96 8.88 -9.16
C SER A 194 13.99 9.15 -8.05
N GLY A 195 14.79 8.15 -7.67
CA GLY A 195 15.77 8.26 -6.59
C GLY A 195 16.82 9.36 -6.77
N SER A 196 17.09 9.77 -8.01
CA SER A 196 18.00 10.90 -8.32
C SER A 196 17.36 12.28 -8.12
N GLN A 197 16.04 12.35 -8.01
CA GLN A 197 15.29 13.58 -7.86
C GLN A 197 14.97 13.81 -6.38
N ASN A 198 15.03 15.07 -5.95
CA ASN A 198 14.53 15.45 -4.64
C ASN A 198 13.00 15.55 -4.68
N VAL A 199 12.37 15.15 -3.58
CA VAL A 199 10.94 15.30 -3.29
C VAL A 199 10.72 16.41 -2.28
#